data_AF-A0A075IBQ4-F1
#
_entry.id   AF-A0A075IBQ4-F1
#
_cell.length_a   1.000
_cell.length_b   1.000
_cell.length_c   1.000
_cell.angle_alpha   90.00
_cell.angle_beta   90.00
_cell.angle_gamma   90.00
#
_symmetry.space_group_name_H-M   'P 1'
#
loop_
_entity.id
_entity.type
_entity.pdbx_description
1 polymer ?
#
loop_
_entity_poly.entity_id
_entity_poly.type
_entity_poly.pdbx_seq_one_letter_code
_entity_poly.pdbx_strand_id
1 'polypeptide(L)'
;MQYFQAVQIGKQRANKAQMVLFDISGFAMLTLTTKKIDGKFVPVGEESFVTAIKTGDGFIIILVDEGGFTKAQTKALEKEDAHEILSKVLASGITEFSRKEIKIWTDTYPTVQDELK
;
A
#
# COMPACT_ATOMS: atom_id res chain seq x y z
N MET A 1 5.32 20.80 -11.50
CA MET A 1 3.96 20.31 -11.23
C MET A 1 3.39 21.08 -10.04
N GLN A 2 2.18 21.64 -10.17
CA GLN A 2 1.53 22.35 -9.06
C GLN A 2 1.00 21.35 -8.03
N TYR A 3 0.95 21.73 -6.75
CA TYR A 3 0.45 20.86 -5.67
C TYR A 3 -0.92 20.25 -5.98
N PHE A 4 -1.85 21.07 -6.50
CA PHE A 4 -3.18 20.61 -6.86
C PHE A 4 -3.16 19.50 -7.92
N GLN A 5 -2.29 19.60 -8.94
CA GLN A 5 -2.14 18.57 -9.96
C GLN A 5 -1.59 17.27 -9.37
N ALA A 6 -0.59 17.35 -8.48
CA ALA A 6 -0.05 16.19 -7.78
C ALA A 6 -1.13 15.47 -6.96
N VAL A 7 -2.00 16.22 -6.27
CA VAL A 7 -3.13 15.63 -5.53
C VAL A 7 -4.12 14.92 -6.45
N GLN A 8 -4.49 15.51 -7.59
CA GLN A 8 -5.46 14.88 -8.49
C GLN A 8 -4.94 13.58 -9.10
N ILE A 9 -3.70 13.59 -9.62
CA ILE A 9 -3.05 12.39 -10.18
C ILE A 9 -2.88 11.34 -9.08
N GLY A 10 -2.45 11.78 -7.91
CA GLY A 10 -2.28 10.96 -6.72
C GLY A 10 -3.56 10.24 -6.29
N LYS A 11 -4.68 10.97 -6.25
CA LYS A 11 -6.00 10.41 -5.94
C LYS A 11 -6.42 9.34 -6.93
N GLN A 12 -6.22 9.56 -8.23
CA GLN A 12 -6.55 8.56 -9.25
C GLN A 12 -5.75 7.27 -9.05
N ARG A 13 -4.44 7.38 -8.80
CA ARG A 13 -3.56 6.23 -8.58
C ARG A 13 -3.88 5.48 -7.29
N ALA A 14 -4.11 6.20 -6.20
CA ALA A 14 -4.46 5.62 -4.92
C ALA A 14 -5.86 4.97 -4.95
N ASN A 15 -6.85 5.59 -5.59
CA ASN A 15 -8.18 5.00 -5.80
C ASN A 15 -8.11 3.69 -6.61
N LYS A 16 -7.29 3.64 -7.67
CA LYS A 16 -7.11 2.41 -8.44
C LYS A 16 -6.56 1.29 -7.57
N ALA A 17 -5.55 1.57 -6.74
CA ALA A 17 -5.02 0.60 -5.79
C ALA A 17 -6.06 0.19 -4.73
N GLN A 18 -6.83 1.15 -4.20
CA GLN A 18 -7.89 0.89 -3.23
C GLN A 18 -8.96 -0.03 -3.80
N MET A 19 -9.44 0.20 -5.03
CA MET A 19 -10.45 -0.65 -5.66
C MET A 19 -9.93 -2.08 -5.85
N VAL A 20 -8.71 -2.24 -6.37
CA VAL A 20 -8.12 -3.58 -6.54
C VAL A 20 -8.02 -4.33 -5.22
N LEU A 21 -7.57 -3.66 -4.15
CA LEU A 21 -7.47 -4.30 -2.84
C LEU A 21 -8.86 -4.60 -2.27
N PHE A 22 -9.81 -3.67 -2.40
CA PHE A 22 -11.19 -3.84 -1.97
C PHE A 22 -11.88 -5.04 -2.63
N ASP A 23 -11.73 -5.20 -3.95
CA ASP A 23 -12.32 -6.31 -4.70
C ASP A 23 -11.82 -7.68 -4.21
N ILE A 24 -10.62 -7.73 -3.62
CA ILE A 24 -9.99 -8.95 -3.10
C ILE A 24 -10.31 -9.16 -1.60
N SER A 25 -10.23 -8.12 -0.79
CA SER A 25 -10.31 -8.21 0.68
C SER A 25 -11.69 -7.87 1.26
N GLY A 26 -12.60 -7.33 0.45
CA GLY A 26 -13.89 -6.78 0.89
C GLY A 26 -13.79 -5.45 1.66
N PHE A 27 -12.58 -4.97 1.97
CA PHE A 27 -12.34 -3.68 2.60
C PHE A 27 -10.94 -3.14 2.28
N ALA A 28 -10.87 -1.91 1.78
CA ALA A 28 -9.61 -1.20 1.62
C ALA A 28 -9.76 0.30 1.93
N MET A 29 -8.85 0.82 2.75
CA MET A 29 -8.71 2.22 3.07
C MET A 29 -7.67 2.86 2.14
N LEU A 30 -8.03 3.97 1.51
CA LEU A 30 -7.07 4.81 0.79
C LEU A 30 -6.12 5.51 1.77
N THR A 31 -4.82 5.55 1.47
CA THR A 31 -3.81 6.15 2.35
C THR A 31 -3.21 7.43 1.75
N LEU A 32 -2.02 7.38 1.14
CA LEU A 32 -1.37 8.57 0.58
C LEU A 32 -1.81 8.80 -0.86
N THR A 33 -1.99 10.07 -1.19
CA THR A 33 -2.19 10.54 -2.58
C THR A 33 -0.96 11.28 -3.08
N THR A 34 -0.22 11.92 -2.17
CA THR A 34 1.04 12.60 -2.50
C THR A 34 2.14 12.15 -1.55
N LYS A 35 3.37 12.25 -2.03
CA LYS A 35 4.61 12.04 -1.27
C LYS A 35 5.49 13.28 -1.39
N LYS A 36 6.32 13.52 -0.37
CA LYS A 36 7.26 14.65 -0.37
C LYS A 36 8.66 14.14 -0.71
N ILE A 37 9.20 14.64 -1.82
CA ILE A 37 10.56 14.34 -2.28
C ILE A 37 11.28 15.68 -2.44
N ASP A 38 12.42 15.85 -1.77
CA ASP A 38 13.23 17.07 -1.80
C ASP A 38 12.43 18.36 -1.59
N GLY A 39 11.54 18.34 -0.60
CA GLY A 39 10.69 19.47 -0.25
C GLY A 39 9.45 19.67 -1.15
N LYS A 40 9.34 18.95 -2.26
CA LYS A 40 8.26 19.10 -3.25
C LYS A 40 7.24 17.97 -3.12
N PHE A 41 5.97 18.31 -3.25
CA PHE A 41 4.90 17.33 -3.33
C PHE A 41 4.79 16.78 -4.74
N VAL A 42 4.83 15.46 -4.85
CA VAL A 42 4.61 14.71 -6.09
C VAL A 42 3.54 13.64 -5.82
N PRO A 43 2.78 13.18 -6.83
CA PRO A 43 1.83 12.09 -6.64
C PRO A 43 2.56 10.81 -6.20
N VAL A 44 1.84 9.93 -5.50
CA VAL A 44 2.26 8.53 -5.36
C VAL A 44 2.47 7.89 -6.74
N GLY A 45 3.35 6.89 -6.80
CA GLY A 45 3.70 6.18 -8.03
C GLY A 45 2.51 5.46 -8.67
N GLU A 46 2.68 5.11 -9.94
CA GLU A 46 1.62 4.48 -10.74
C GLU A 46 1.55 2.98 -10.48
N GLU A 47 2.71 2.36 -10.39
CA GLU A 47 2.97 0.99 -10.03
C GLU A 47 2.43 0.63 -8.65
N SER A 48 1.89 -0.59 -8.52
CA SER A 48 1.41 -1.15 -7.26
C SER A 48 2.20 -2.41 -6.93
N PHE A 49 2.78 -2.45 -5.73
CA PHE A 49 3.37 -3.64 -5.14
C PHE A 49 2.62 -4.01 -3.87
N VAL A 50 2.55 -5.29 -3.54
CA VAL A 50 1.94 -5.77 -2.29
C VAL A 50 2.98 -6.04 -1.21
N THR A 51 2.65 -5.69 0.02
CA THR A 51 3.46 -5.93 1.22
C THR A 51 2.56 -6.07 2.43
N ALA A 52 3.13 -6.48 3.56
CA ALA A 52 2.43 -6.54 4.83
C ALA A 52 3.22 -5.80 5.91
N ILE A 53 2.53 -5.20 6.87
CA ILE A 53 3.10 -4.74 8.14
C ILE A 53 2.40 -5.43 9.31
N LYS A 54 3.03 -5.39 10.49
CA LYS A 54 2.45 -5.87 11.74
C LYS A 54 2.21 -4.70 12.68
N THR A 55 1.02 -4.62 13.26
CA THR A 55 0.68 -3.69 14.33
C THR A 55 0.30 -4.50 15.58
N GLY A 56 0.00 -3.81 16.68
CA GLY A 56 -0.54 -4.46 17.89
C GLY A 56 -1.89 -5.16 17.66
N ASP A 57 -2.63 -4.74 16.63
CA ASP A 57 -3.97 -5.23 16.32
C ASP A 57 -3.97 -6.35 15.26
N GLY A 58 -2.81 -6.70 14.68
CA GLY A 58 -2.69 -7.76 13.68
C GLY A 58 -1.83 -7.38 12.48
N PHE A 59 -2.04 -8.08 11.36
CA PHE A 59 -1.37 -7.83 10.09
C PHE A 59 -2.19 -6.90 9.20
N ILE A 60 -1.53 -6.03 8.45
CA ILE A 60 -2.17 -5.14 7.48
C ILE A 60 -1.55 -5.41 6.11
N ILE A 61 -2.37 -5.76 5.12
CA ILE A 61 -1.95 -5.90 3.73
C ILE A 61 -2.05 -4.54 3.05
N ILE A 62 -0.99 -4.13 2.36
CA ILE A 62 -0.82 -2.79 1.82
C ILE A 62 -0.39 -2.85 0.36
N LEU A 63 -0.99 -2.00 -0.47
CA LEU A 63 -0.47 -1.66 -1.79
C LEU A 63 0.36 -0.39 -1.72
N VAL A 64 1.61 -0.48 -2.17
CA VAL A 64 2.59 0.61 -2.16
C VAL A 64 3.08 0.92 -3.57
N ASP A 65 3.69 2.10 -3.72
CA ASP A 65 4.47 2.44 -4.92
C ASP A 65 5.92 1.90 -4.83
N GLU A 66 6.74 2.09 -5.86
CA GLU A 66 8.14 1.61 -5.91
C GLU A 66 9.01 2.17 -4.77
N GLY A 67 8.66 3.35 -4.28
CA GLY A 67 9.32 4.00 -3.16
C GLY A 67 8.89 3.48 -1.78
N GLY A 68 7.91 2.57 -1.73
CA GLY A 68 7.29 2.10 -0.50
C GLY A 68 6.27 3.09 0.08
N PHE A 69 5.81 4.08 -0.67
CA PHE A 69 4.74 4.97 -0.19
C PHE A 69 3.38 4.30 -0.36
N THR A 70 2.60 4.28 0.72
CA THR A 70 1.33 3.56 0.73
C THR A 70 0.26 4.23 -0.14
N LYS A 71 -0.54 3.42 -0.81
CA LYS A 71 -1.68 3.86 -1.64
C LYS A 71 -3.01 3.38 -1.08
N ALA A 72 -3.06 2.12 -0.63
CA ALA A 72 -4.23 1.52 -0.01
C ALA A 72 -3.83 0.42 0.98
N GLN A 73 -4.68 0.17 1.97
CA GLN A 73 -4.45 -0.86 2.99
C GLN A 73 -5.74 -1.55 3.43
N THR A 74 -5.64 -2.77 3.95
CA THR A 74 -6.75 -3.43 4.64
C THR A 74 -6.95 -2.84 6.04
N LYS A 75 -7.98 -3.33 6.74
CA LYS A 75 -7.99 -3.28 8.22
C LYS A 75 -6.90 -4.20 8.79
N ALA A 76 -6.68 -4.16 10.11
CA ALA A 76 -5.91 -5.19 10.79
C ALA A 76 -6.62 -6.54 10.66
N LEU A 77 -5.83 -7.59 10.43
CA LEU A 77 -6.26 -8.95 10.11
C LEU A 77 -5.49 -9.93 10.99
N GLU A 78 -6.14 -11.05 11.29
CA GLU A 78 -5.46 -12.22 11.82
C GLU A 78 -4.50 -12.80 10.76
N LYS A 79 -3.56 -13.63 11.21
CA LYS A 79 -2.49 -14.14 10.35
C LYS A 79 -3.03 -14.91 9.14
N GLU A 80 -4.02 -15.76 9.36
CA GLU A 80 -4.62 -16.63 8.34
C GLU A 80 -5.34 -15.79 7.26
N ASP A 81 -6.13 -14.81 7.67
CA ASP A 81 -6.82 -13.88 6.77
C ASP A 81 -5.83 -13.04 5.96
N ALA A 82 -4.76 -12.57 6.61
CA ALA A 82 -3.71 -11.80 5.95
C ALA A 82 -2.95 -12.65 4.91
N HIS A 83 -2.65 -13.91 5.23
CA HIS A 83 -2.07 -14.86 4.28
C HIS A 83 -2.97 -15.10 3.07
N GLU A 84 -4.27 -15.31 3.29
CA GLU A 84 -5.23 -15.54 2.20
C GLU A 84 -5.32 -14.32 1.27
N ILE A 85 -5.45 -13.11 1.85
CA ILE A 85 -5.52 -11.87 1.07
C ILE A 85 -4.21 -11.64 0.31
N LEU A 86 -3.05 -11.80 0.96
CA LEU A 86 -1.74 -11.65 0.30
C LEU A 86 -1.61 -12.59 -0.90
N SER A 87 -1.99 -13.86 -0.72
CA SER A 87 -1.94 -14.88 -1.78
C SER A 87 -2.85 -14.53 -2.96
N LYS A 88 -4.07 -14.04 -2.69
CA LYS A 88 -5.00 -13.58 -3.76
C LYS A 88 -4.47 -12.35 -4.48
N VAL A 89 -3.85 -11.41 -3.78
CA VAL A 89 -3.23 -10.23 -4.39
C VAL A 89 -2.08 -10.65 -5.30
N LEU A 90 -1.20 -11.56 -4.86
CA LEU A 90 -0.12 -12.09 -5.70
C LEU A 90 -0.65 -12.84 -6.93
N ALA A 91 -1.70 -13.66 -6.76
CA ALA A 91 -2.36 -14.36 -7.86
C ALA A 91 -3.03 -13.42 -8.88
N SER A 92 -3.38 -12.19 -8.48
CA SER A 92 -3.92 -11.16 -9.40
C SER A 92 -2.86 -10.54 -10.32
N GLY A 93 -1.59 -10.92 -10.16
CA GLY A 93 -0.46 -10.41 -10.94
C GLY A 93 0.22 -9.19 -10.33
N ILE A 94 -0.20 -8.74 -9.14
CA ILE A 94 0.52 -7.73 -8.38
C ILE A 94 1.74 -8.37 -7.74
N THR A 95 2.91 -7.80 -8.02
CA THR A 95 4.19 -8.30 -7.49
C THR A 95 4.42 -7.89 -6.05
N GLU A 96 5.13 -8.75 -5.30
CA GLU A 96 5.60 -8.45 -3.95
C GLU A 96 6.58 -7.27 -3.93
N PHE A 97 6.48 -6.43 -2.91
CA PHE A 97 7.41 -5.33 -2.68
C PHE A 97 8.74 -5.86 -2.12
N SER A 98 9.85 -5.46 -2.73
CA SER A 98 11.17 -6.05 -2.45
C SER A 98 11.95 -5.41 -1.31
N ARG A 99 11.56 -4.21 -0.85
CA ARG A 99 12.27 -3.51 0.23
C ARG A 99 11.73 -3.91 1.60
N LYS A 100 12.55 -3.71 2.62
CA LYS A 100 12.25 -4.12 4.00
C LYS A 100 11.42 -3.12 4.80
N GLU A 101 11.11 -1.96 4.21
CA GLU A 101 10.44 -0.87 4.91
C GLU A 101 9.51 -0.10 3.97
N ILE A 102 8.38 0.36 4.52
CA ILE A 102 7.41 1.23 3.84
C ILE A 102 7.25 2.55 4.59
N LYS A 103 6.68 3.55 3.92
CA LYS A 103 6.44 4.88 4.45
C LYS A 103 4.95 5.19 4.51
N ILE A 104 4.48 5.51 5.70
CA ILE A 104 3.14 6.05 5.95
C ILE A 104 3.35 7.45 6.53
N TRP A 105 3.07 8.49 5.75
CA TRP A 105 3.36 9.88 6.12
C TRP A 105 4.84 10.10 6.47
N THR A 106 5.15 10.41 7.74
CA THR A 106 6.51 10.60 8.27
C THR A 106 7.09 9.33 8.88
N ASP A 107 6.27 8.30 9.07
CA ASP A 107 6.63 7.09 9.79
C ASP A 107 7.09 6.00 8.84
N THR A 108 8.01 5.18 9.33
CA THR A 108 8.56 4.04 8.60
C THR A 108 8.21 2.76 9.33
N TYR A 109 7.73 1.76 8.59
CA TYR A 109 7.31 0.48 9.14
C TYR A 109 8.08 -0.65 8.47
N PRO A 110 8.55 -1.66 9.24
CA PRO A 110 9.18 -2.84 8.65
C PRO A 110 8.13 -3.67 7.91
N THR A 111 8.52 -4.21 6.76
CA THR A 111 7.70 -5.15 6.00
C THR A 111 7.84 -6.55 6.58
N VAL A 112 6.74 -7.28 6.65
CA VAL A 112 6.66 -8.61 7.28
C VAL A 112 5.96 -9.65 6.41
N GLN A 113 5.83 -9.44 5.09
CA GLN A 113 5.15 -10.42 4.23
C GLN A 113 5.76 -11.83 4.27
N ASP A 114 7.05 -11.95 4.63
CA ASP A 114 7.68 -13.25 4.84
C ASP A 114 7.12 -14.03 6.05
N GLU A 115 6.54 -13.36 7.05
CA GLU A 115 5.84 -14.02 8.16
C GLU A 115 4.51 -14.67 7.73
N LEU A 116 3.99 -14.26 6.56
CA LEU A 116 2.73 -14.71 5.97
C LEU A 116 2.94 -15.72 4.84
N LYS A 117 4.16 -16.22 4.63
CA LYS A 117 4.46 -17.29 3.67
C LYS A 117 4.32 -18.67 4.30
#